data_AF-A0AAV5JXA1-F1
#
_entry.id   AF-A0AAV5JXA1-F1
#
_cell.length_a   1.000
_cell.length_b   1.000
_cell.length_c   1.000
_cell.angle_alpha   90.00
_cell.angle_beta   90.00
_cell.angle_gamma   90.00
#
_symmetry.space_group_name_H-M   'P 1'
#
loop_
_entity.id
_entity.type
_entity.pdbx_description
1 polymer ?
#
loop_
_entity_poly.entity_id
_entity_poly.type
_entity_poly.pdbx_seq_one_letter_code
_entity_poly.pdbx_strand_id
1 'polypeptide(L)'
;MWEEKIVKIICKLEKVFPPAFFNSMEHLTIHLSCEVKVGEPVRFRWMYPFERKMHDLKKKVLNKDRVEASIYEANILSEISFFSLHYFGSNIQTRLNRLPRNIVSKNDNIDGCLSVFRNRGQPLGGRNAWASNVTKGIKGNRTLCFA
;
A
#
# COMPACT_ATOMS: atom_id res chain seq x y z
N MET A 1 -22.85 23.12 -13.17
CA MET A 1 -23.43 23.97 -12.09
C MET A 1 -22.41 24.83 -11.30
N TRP A 2 -21.19 24.37 -10.99
CA TRP A 2 -20.12 25.23 -10.41
C TRP A 2 -19.05 25.64 -11.43
N GLU A 3 -18.68 24.74 -12.35
CA GLU A 3 -17.73 25.01 -13.45
C GLU A 3 -18.16 26.22 -14.30
N GLU A 4 -19.43 26.29 -14.69
CA GLU A 4 -19.98 27.43 -15.44
C GLU A 4 -19.91 28.76 -14.67
N LYS A 5 -19.99 28.72 -13.33
CA LYS A 5 -19.84 29.91 -12.49
C LYS A 5 -18.38 30.36 -12.44
N ILE A 6 -17.44 29.41 -12.33
CA ILE A 6 -16.00 29.67 -12.33
C ILE A 6 -15.57 30.28 -13.67
N VAL A 7 -16.01 29.71 -14.79
CA VAL A 7 -15.73 30.25 -16.13
C VAL A 7 -16.27 31.68 -16.27
N LYS A 8 -17.51 31.93 -15.81
CA LYS A 8 -18.08 33.28 -15.83
C LYS A 8 -17.35 34.28 -14.93
N ILE A 9 -16.79 33.83 -13.80
CA ILE A 9 -16.00 34.68 -12.89
C ILE A 9 -14.66 35.02 -13.52
N ILE A 10 -13.97 34.04 -14.10
CA ILE A 10 -12.67 34.24 -14.77
C ILE A 10 -12.83 35.18 -15.97
N CYS A 11 -13.84 34.99 -16.83
CA CYS A 11 -14.12 35.91 -17.93
C CYS A 11 -14.51 37.33 -17.47
N LYS A 12 -15.01 37.49 -16.24
CA LYS A 12 -15.27 38.82 -15.68
C LYS A 12 -14.00 39.46 -15.11
N LEU A 13 -13.13 38.67 -14.49
CA LEU A 13 -11.85 39.14 -13.95
C LEU A 13 -10.89 39.54 -15.08
N GLU A 14 -10.90 38.83 -16.21
CA GLU A 14 -10.12 39.16 -17.42
C GLU A 14 -10.45 40.54 -17.99
N LYS A 15 -11.68 41.02 -17.78
CA LYS A 15 -12.09 42.37 -18.17
C LYS A 15 -11.62 43.46 -17.20
N VAL A 16 -11.23 43.10 -15.98
CA VAL A 16 -10.90 44.04 -14.90
C VAL A 16 -9.38 44.20 -14.76
N PHE A 17 -8.62 43.13 -14.93
CA PHE A 17 -7.16 43.17 -14.80
C PHE A 17 -6.45 43.36 -16.16
N PRO A 18 -5.23 43.91 -16.17
CA PRO A 18 -4.43 44.01 -17.38
C PRO A 18 -4.16 42.63 -18.00
N PRO A 19 -4.05 42.51 -19.34
CA PRO A 19 -3.78 41.23 -20.01
C PRO A 19 -2.51 40.53 -19.52
N ALA A 20 -1.54 41.27 -18.99
CA ALA A 20 -0.30 40.73 -18.43
C ALA A 20 -0.48 39.96 -17.11
N PHE A 21 -1.62 40.14 -16.43
CA PHE A 21 -1.93 39.46 -15.17
C PHE A 21 -2.41 38.01 -15.40
N PHE A 22 -3.17 37.79 -16.48
CA PHE A 22 -3.70 36.48 -16.83
C PHE A 22 -2.64 35.62 -17.51
N ASN A 23 -2.02 34.74 -16.73
CA ASN A 23 -1.13 33.69 -17.23
C ASN A 23 -1.90 32.37 -17.41
N SER A 24 -1.31 31.43 -18.16
CA SER A 24 -1.91 30.12 -18.44
C SER A 24 -2.22 29.30 -17.17
N MET A 25 -1.63 29.65 -16.03
CA MET A 25 -1.84 28.97 -14.75
C MET A 25 -3.26 29.19 -14.19
N GLU A 26 -3.90 30.32 -14.46
CA GLU A 26 -5.26 30.59 -13.97
C GLU A 26 -6.30 29.68 -14.67
N HIS A 27 -6.11 29.45 -15.97
CA HIS A 27 -6.93 28.51 -16.75
C HIS A 27 -6.65 27.05 -16.37
N LEU A 28 -5.44 26.72 -15.93
CA LEU A 28 -5.05 25.36 -15.52
C LEU A 28 -5.93 24.83 -14.38
N THR A 29 -6.37 25.68 -13.47
CA THR A 29 -7.24 25.30 -12.34
C THR A 29 -8.61 24.78 -12.80
N ILE A 30 -9.14 25.33 -13.90
CA ILE A 30 -10.38 24.87 -14.53
C ILE A 30 -10.15 23.47 -15.13
N HIS A 31 -9.06 23.30 -15.89
CA HIS A 31 -8.72 22.03 -16.53
C HIS A 31 -8.45 20.92 -15.51
N LEU A 32 -7.73 21.21 -14.41
CA LEU A 32 -7.49 20.26 -13.32
C LEU A 32 -8.79 19.81 -12.64
N SER A 33 -9.74 20.72 -12.43
CA SER A 33 -11.04 20.38 -11.83
C SER A 33 -11.86 19.46 -12.75
N CYS A 34 -11.86 19.74 -14.06
CA CYS A 34 -12.48 18.87 -15.07
C CYS A 34 -11.77 17.50 -15.13
N GLU A 35 -10.45 17.49 -15.09
CA GLU A 35 -9.63 16.28 -15.08
C GLU A 35 -9.83 15.41 -13.84
N VAL A 36 -10.07 16.01 -12.67
CA VAL A 36 -10.38 15.28 -11.43
C VAL A 36 -11.81 14.74 -11.44
N LYS A 37 -12.72 15.40 -12.15
CA LYS A 37 -14.09 14.93 -12.31
C LYS A 37 -14.21 13.77 -13.30
N VAL A 38 -13.43 13.81 -14.38
CA VAL A 38 -13.36 12.74 -15.41
C VAL A 38 -12.41 11.63 -14.97
N GLY A 39 -11.29 12.00 -14.35
CA GLY A 39 -10.30 11.10 -13.83
C GLY A 39 -10.71 10.61 -12.45
N GLU A 40 -11.14 9.35 -12.39
CA GLU A 40 -11.10 8.49 -11.22
C GLU A 40 -9.96 8.84 -10.23
N PRO A 41 -10.12 8.59 -8.91
CA PRO A 41 -9.22 9.08 -7.86
C PRO A 41 -7.75 9.08 -8.27
N VAL A 42 -7.05 10.21 -8.05
CA VAL A 42 -5.63 10.45 -8.40
C VAL A 42 -4.69 9.27 -8.08
N ARG A 43 -5.07 8.44 -7.12
CA ARG A 43 -4.42 7.17 -6.75
C ARG A 43 -4.19 6.23 -7.95
N PHE A 44 -5.08 6.17 -8.93
CA PHE A 44 -4.92 5.30 -10.11
C PHE A 44 -4.08 5.93 -11.24
N ARG A 45 -3.67 7.21 -11.12
CA ARG A 45 -2.78 7.85 -12.10
C ARG A 45 -1.31 7.42 -11.92
N TRP A 46 -0.96 6.88 -10.75
CA TRP A 46 0.39 6.44 -10.44
C TRP A 46 0.50 4.95 -10.75
N MET A 47 1.63 4.52 -11.33
CA MET A 47 1.90 3.10 -11.60
C MET A 47 2.11 2.29 -10.31
N TYR A 48 2.49 2.98 -9.23
CA TYR A 48 2.90 2.40 -7.96
C TYR A 48 1.88 1.43 -7.30
N PRO A 49 0.57 1.71 -7.22
CA PRO A 49 -0.40 0.77 -6.66
C PRO A 49 -0.52 -0.51 -7.49
N PHE A 50 -0.41 -0.41 -8.82
CA PHE A 50 -0.43 -1.56 -9.71
C PHE A 50 0.82 -2.43 -9.53
N GLU A 51 2.00 -1.81 -9.50
CA GLU A 51 3.26 -2.51 -9.23
C GLU A 51 3.26 -3.24 -7.89
N ARG A 52 2.77 -2.58 -6.84
CA ARG A 52 2.67 -3.19 -5.50
C ARG A 52 1.73 -4.39 -5.53
N LYS A 53 0.57 -4.26 -6.17
CA LYS A 53 -0.40 -5.35 -6.29
C LYS A 53 0.19 -6.53 -7.08
N MET A 54 0.86 -6.27 -8.19
CA MET A 54 1.53 -7.29 -9.00
C MET A 54 2.63 -8.01 -8.21
N HIS A 55 3.44 -7.27 -7.46
CA HIS A 55 4.47 -7.85 -6.59
C HIS A 55 3.87 -8.76 -5.51
N ASP A 56 2.75 -8.38 -4.91
CA ASP A 56 2.06 -9.22 -3.92
C ASP A 56 1.45 -10.48 -4.55
N LEU A 57 0.88 -10.36 -5.75
CA LEU A 57 0.38 -11.53 -6.51
C LEU A 57 1.52 -12.46 -6.90
N LYS A 58 2.66 -11.93 -7.35
CA LYS A 58 3.85 -12.72 -7.70
C LYS A 58 4.35 -13.57 -6.54
N LYS A 59 4.23 -13.09 -5.30
CA LYS A 59 4.56 -13.86 -4.08
C LYS A 59 3.60 -15.02 -3.81
N LYS A 60 2.37 -14.94 -4.31
CA LYS A 60 1.32 -15.97 -4.14
C LYS A 60 1.39 -17.07 -5.18
N VAL A 61 2.14 -16.87 -6.26
CA VAL A 61 2.39 -17.89 -7.30
C VAL A 61 3.44 -18.88 -6.80
N LEU A 62 3.01 -19.89 -6.05
CA LEU A 62 3.83 -21.00 -5.57
C LEU A 62 4.01 -22.06 -6.66
N ASN A 63 2.96 -22.30 -7.46
CA ASN A 63 3.01 -23.18 -8.62
C ASN A 63 2.88 -22.36 -9.92
N LYS A 64 3.92 -22.38 -10.75
CA LYS A 64 3.97 -21.65 -12.03
C LYS A 64 3.18 -22.35 -13.16
N ASP A 65 2.96 -23.65 -13.03
CA ASP A 65 2.25 -24.42 -14.06
C ASP A 65 0.73 -24.17 -14.02
N ARG A 66 0.22 -23.69 -12.86
CA ARG A 66 -1.19 -23.34 -12.64
C ARG A 66 -1.29 -22.06 -11.81
N VAL A 67 -0.90 -20.94 -12.42
CA VAL A 67 -0.77 -19.63 -11.75
C VAL A 67 -2.07 -19.19 -11.07
N GLU A 68 -3.20 -19.28 -11.76
CA GLU A 68 -4.50 -18.84 -11.23
C GLU A 68 -4.93 -19.65 -10.01
N ALA A 69 -4.84 -20.97 -10.11
CA ALA A 69 -5.16 -21.88 -9.00
C ALA A 69 -4.26 -21.63 -7.78
N SER A 70 -2.96 -21.41 -8.00
CA SER A 70 -2.02 -21.09 -6.93
C SER A 70 -2.34 -19.78 -6.22
N ILE A 71 -2.77 -18.74 -6.96
CA ILE A 71 -3.15 -17.46 -6.37
C ILE A 71 -4.43 -17.62 -5.54
N TYR A 72 -5.41 -18.35 -6.07
CA TYR A 72 -6.68 -18.62 -5.40
C TYR A 72 -6.47 -19.36 -4.07
N GLU A 73 -5.69 -20.44 -4.08
CA GLU A 73 -5.34 -21.20 -2.88
C GLU A 73 -4.64 -20.32 -1.82
N ALA A 74 -3.65 -19.53 -2.26
CA ALA A 74 -2.94 -18.61 -1.36
C ALA A 74 -3.86 -17.51 -0.78
N ASN A 75 -4.89 -17.08 -1.52
CA ASN A 75 -5.89 -16.13 -1.02
C ASN A 75 -6.76 -16.79 0.06
N ILE A 76 -7.31 -17.98 -0.21
CA ILE A 76 -8.11 -18.73 0.77
C ILE A 76 -7.31 -18.94 2.05
N LEU A 77 -6.07 -19.42 1.95
CA LEU A 77 -5.23 -19.64 3.12
C LEU A 77 -4.94 -18.34 3.89
N SER A 78 -4.74 -17.23 3.19
CA SER A 78 -4.57 -15.92 3.82
C SER A 78 -5.84 -15.44 4.54
N GLU A 79 -7.02 -15.72 3.99
CA GLU A 79 -8.32 -15.34 4.58
C GLU A 79 -8.64 -16.21 5.79
N ILE A 80 -8.48 -17.53 5.69
CA ILE A 80 -8.64 -18.45 6.82
C ILE A 80 -7.67 -18.07 7.93
N SER A 81 -6.39 -17.85 7.60
CA SER A 81 -5.40 -17.42 8.58
C SER A 81 -5.84 -16.14 9.27
N PHE A 82 -6.28 -15.13 8.52
CA PHE A 82 -6.77 -13.87 9.06
C PHE A 82 -7.99 -14.04 9.97
N PHE A 83 -8.96 -14.88 9.55
CA PHE A 83 -10.13 -15.21 10.35
C PHE A 83 -9.75 -15.90 11.66
N SER A 84 -8.85 -16.89 11.61
CA SER A 84 -8.33 -17.56 12.81
C SER A 84 -7.66 -16.60 13.78
N LEU A 85 -7.10 -15.47 13.30
CA LEU A 85 -6.48 -14.48 14.19
C LEU A 85 -7.44 -13.85 15.19
N HIS A 86 -8.74 -13.79 14.87
CA HIS A 86 -9.74 -13.20 15.75
C HIS A 86 -10.03 -14.04 16.99
N TYR A 87 -9.72 -15.34 16.95
CA TYR A 87 -9.91 -16.25 18.08
C TYR A 87 -8.70 -16.26 19.04
N PHE A 88 -7.56 -15.71 18.64
CA PHE A 88 -6.38 -15.63 19.51
C PHE A 88 -6.48 -14.43 20.47
N GLY A 89 -6.07 -14.65 21.72
CA GLY A 89 -6.00 -13.59 22.72
C GLY A 89 -4.97 -12.51 22.37
N SER A 90 -5.09 -11.34 23.01
CA SER A 90 -4.18 -10.19 22.83
C SER A 90 -2.74 -10.45 23.26
N ASN A 91 -2.51 -11.53 24.03
CA ASN A 91 -1.20 -12.02 24.43
C ASN A 91 -0.37 -12.58 23.28
N ILE A 92 -1.00 -13.02 22.18
CA ILE A 92 -0.31 -13.59 21.02
C ILE A 92 -0.09 -12.49 19.97
N GLN A 93 1.15 -12.32 19.52
CA GLN A 93 1.47 -11.36 18.47
C GLN A 93 0.97 -11.89 17.11
N THR A 94 -0.14 -11.35 16.64
CA THR A 94 -0.75 -11.69 15.35
C THR A 94 -0.55 -10.57 14.32
N ARG A 95 -0.89 -10.84 13.05
CA ARG A 95 -0.87 -9.80 11.99
C ARG A 95 -1.78 -8.60 12.31
N LEU A 96 -2.83 -8.81 13.10
CA LEU A 96 -3.78 -7.78 13.52
C LEU A 96 -3.17 -6.82 14.56
N ASN A 97 -2.49 -7.37 15.56
CA ASN A 97 -1.93 -6.61 16.68
C ASN A 97 -0.49 -6.13 16.42
N ARG A 98 0.09 -6.45 15.25
CA ARG A 98 1.46 -6.05 14.91
C ARG A 98 1.49 -4.56 14.62
N LEU A 99 2.33 -3.84 15.39
CA LEU A 99 2.57 -2.42 15.17
C LEU A 99 3.00 -2.16 13.71
N PRO A 100 2.51 -1.06 13.09
CA PRO A 100 2.98 -0.62 11.79
C PRO A 100 4.51 -0.51 11.78
N ARG A 101 5.13 -0.87 10.65
CA ARG A 101 6.60 -0.89 10.49
C ARG A 101 7.31 0.43 10.80
N ASN A 102 6.58 1.54 10.91
CA ASN A 102 7.09 2.87 11.22
C ASN A 102 6.98 3.24 12.71
N ILE A 103 6.40 2.37 13.55
CA ILE A 103 6.21 2.60 14.98
C ILE A 103 7.06 1.56 15.72
N VAL A 104 8.28 1.96 16.09
CA VAL A 104 9.12 1.17 16.99
C VAL A 104 8.59 1.36 18.40
N SER A 105 8.47 0.27 19.17
CA SER A 105 8.16 0.34 20.60
C SER A 105 9.10 1.36 21.25
N LYS A 106 8.54 2.40 21.88
CA LYS A 106 9.33 3.42 22.58
C LYS A 106 10.24 2.68 23.56
N ASN A 107 11.55 2.73 23.32
CA ASN A 107 12.51 2.35 24.34
C ASN A 107 12.60 3.58 25.25
N ASP A 108 12.01 3.50 26.45
CA ASP A 108 11.77 4.68 27.27
C ASP A 108 13.01 5.32 27.90
N ASN A 109 14.22 4.80 27.68
CA ASN A 109 15.44 5.27 28.35
C ASN A 109 16.45 5.93 27.40
N ILE A 110 16.10 7.09 26.82
CA ILE A 110 17.10 8.06 26.36
C ILE A 110 16.58 9.45 26.76
N ASP A 111 16.99 9.92 27.93
CA ASP A 111 16.78 11.30 28.38
C ASP A 111 17.62 12.23 27.49
N GLY A 112 16.97 13.26 26.93
CA GLY A 112 17.63 14.35 26.19
C GLY A 112 17.49 14.36 24.67
N CYS A 113 16.78 13.40 24.05
CA CYS A 113 16.57 13.39 22.59
C CYS A 113 15.17 13.90 22.20
N LEU A 114 15.10 14.85 21.26
CA LEU A 114 13.84 15.32 20.65
C LEU A 114 13.00 14.12 20.15
N SER A 115 11.71 14.10 20.46
CA SER A 115 10.79 12.98 20.18
C SER A 115 10.78 12.54 18.71
N VAL A 116 11.08 13.46 17.80
CA VAL A 116 11.21 13.23 16.34
C VAL A 116 12.36 12.29 15.99
N PHE A 117 13.45 12.27 16.76
CA PHE A 117 14.63 11.45 16.52
C PHE A 117 14.70 10.19 17.40
N ARG A 118 13.65 9.91 18.19
CA ARG A 118 13.62 8.76 19.11
C ARG A 118 13.55 7.40 18.40
N ASN A 119 13.15 7.37 17.13
CA ASN A 119 12.93 6.14 16.38
C ASN A 119 14.20 5.71 15.63
N ARG A 120 14.90 4.69 16.12
CA ARG A 120 15.91 3.98 15.31
C ARG A 120 15.22 3.24 14.17
N GLY A 121 15.59 3.53 12.92
CA GLY A 121 15.09 2.80 11.76
C GLY A 121 15.44 1.32 11.84
N GLN A 122 14.47 0.45 11.57
CA GLN A 122 14.70 -1.00 11.50
C GLN A 122 15.21 -1.37 10.09
N PRO A 123 16.30 -2.14 9.95
CA PRO A 123 16.82 -2.51 8.64
C PRO A 123 15.79 -3.32 7.86
N LEU A 124 15.58 -2.91 6.61
CA LEU A 124 14.69 -3.60 5.67
C LEU A 124 15.37 -4.91 5.22
N GLY A 125 14.69 -6.05 5.38
CA GLY A 125 15.07 -7.28 4.66
C GLY A 125 15.69 -8.43 5.46
N GLY A 126 15.68 -8.40 6.79
CA GLY A 126 16.00 -9.60 7.57
C GLY A 126 14.92 -10.68 7.37
N ARG A 127 15.25 -11.81 6.74
CA ARG A 127 14.38 -13.00 6.70
C ARG A 127 13.97 -13.35 8.13
N ASN A 128 12.70 -13.18 8.46
CA ASN A 128 12.15 -13.61 9.74
C ASN A 128 12.39 -15.13 9.84
N ALA A 129 13.18 -15.58 10.82
CA ALA A 129 13.53 -16.99 11.02
C ALA A 129 12.31 -17.93 11.17
N TRP A 130 11.12 -17.36 11.39
CA TRP A 130 9.86 -18.09 11.45
C TRP A 130 9.42 -18.67 10.09
N ALA A 131 9.65 -17.95 8.98
CA ALA A 131 9.26 -18.41 7.64
C ALA A 131 10.18 -19.54 7.10
N SER A 132 11.44 -19.59 7.58
CA SER A 132 12.36 -20.67 7.24
C SER A 132 12.05 -22.00 7.94
N ASN A 133 11.30 -21.99 9.04
CA ASN A 133 10.98 -23.22 9.78
C ASN A 133 9.72 -23.92 9.23
N VAL A 134 8.73 -23.17 8.76
CA VAL A 134 7.51 -23.74 8.13
C VAL A 134 7.81 -24.39 6.77
N THR A 135 8.68 -23.78 5.97
CA THR A 135 9.04 -24.30 4.64
C THR A 135 10.07 -25.43 4.67
N LYS A 136 10.85 -25.57 5.75
CA LYS A 136 11.75 -26.72 5.96
C LYS A 136 11.00 -28.01 6.30
N GLY A 137 9.80 -27.93 6.87
CA GLY A 137 8.97 -29.10 7.19
C GLY A 137 8.26 -29.74 5.98
N ILE A 138 8.10 -29.02 4.87
CA ILE A 138 7.37 -29.51 3.68
C ILE A 138 8.33 -30.18 2.66
N LYS A 139 9.65 -30.03 2.84
CA LYS A 139 10.67 -30.52 1.89
C LYS A 139 11.27 -31.89 2.22
N GLY A 140 10.71 -32.62 3.19
CA GLY A 140 11.12 -33.98 3.52
C GLY A 140 9.93 -34.93 3.47
N ASN A 141 9.59 -35.43 2.27
CA ASN A 141 8.91 -36.72 2.01
C ASN A 141 8.47 -36.80 0.54
N ARG A 142 9.43 -36.97 -0.38
CA ARG A 142 9.18 -37.53 -1.71
C ARG A 142 10.33 -38.45 -2.11
N THR A 143 10.44 -39.55 -1.39
CA THR A 143 11.08 -40.80 -1.84
C THR A 143 10.25 -41.92 -1.22
N LEU A 144 10.05 -43.01 -1.98
CA LEU A 144 9.03 -44.08 -1.84
C LEU A 144 7.78 -43.74 -2.70
N CYS A 145 7.46 -44.40 -3.82
CA CYS A 145 7.77 -45.75 -4.29
C CYS A 145 7.83 -45.77 -5.84
N PHE A 146 8.85 -46.40 -6.42
CA PHE A 146 8.76 -47.16 -7.66
C PHE A 146 9.79 -48.29 -7.56
N ALA A 147 9.30 -49.47 -7.19
CA ALA A 147 9.88 -50.77 -7.43
C ALA A 147 8.71 -51.74 -7.60
#